data_AF-A0A832HRS9-F1
#
_entry.id   AF-A0A832HRS9-F1
#
_cell.length_a   1.000
_cell.length_b   1.000
_cell.length_c   1.000
_cell.angle_alpha   90.00
_cell.angle_beta   90.00
_cell.angle_gamma   90.00
#
_symmetry.space_group_name_H-M   'P 1'
#
loop_
_entity.id
_entity.type
_entity.pdbx_description
1 polymer ?
#
loop_
_entity_poly.entity_id
_entity_poly.type
_entity_poly.pdbx_seq_one_letter_code
_entity_poly.pdbx_strand_id
1 'polypeptide(L)'
;MNASYTNHVISVQSAGPNEVQGLKYVIVNNTNPGLFATQPAINALTGNLTFKVKGGTVTGEAVLTIKLTDLGGTLNGGVNESPTQQLTIRVGS
;
A
#
# COMPACT_ATOMS: atom_id res chain seq x y z
N MET A 1 14.66 0.29 14.11
CA MET A 1 13.98 -1.00 13.90
C MET A 1 13.34 -0.93 12.54
N ASN A 2 13.81 -1.73 11.58
CA ASN A 2 13.30 -1.74 10.21
C ASN A 2 12.40 -2.96 10.09
N ALA A 3 11.08 -2.77 10.07
CA ALA A 3 10.14 -3.86 9.79
C ALA A 3 9.85 -3.88 8.29
N SER A 4 10.38 -4.88 7.59
CA SER A 4 10.04 -5.14 6.18
C SER A 4 8.91 -6.15 6.13
N TYR A 5 7.78 -5.75 5.54
CA TYR A 5 6.67 -6.66 5.23
C TYR A 5 6.61 -6.86 3.72
N THR A 6 6.70 -8.12 3.28
CA THR A 6 6.49 -8.50 1.88
C THR A 6 5.01 -8.80 1.69
N ASN A 7 4.27 -7.95 0.98
CA ASN A 7 2.88 -8.25 0.65
C ASN A 7 2.83 -9.22 -0.53
N HIS A 8 1.95 -10.22 -0.42
CA HIS A 8 1.61 -11.12 -1.52
C HIS A 8 1.00 -10.28 -2.66
N VAL A 9 1.47 -10.49 -3.88
CA VAL A 9 1.16 -9.68 -5.06
C VAL A 9 -0.36 -9.48 -5.19
N ILE A 10 -0.82 -8.24 -5.09
CA ILE A 10 -2.19 -7.84 -5.45
C ILE A 10 -2.19 -7.70 -6.96
N SER A 11 -2.82 -8.63 -7.69
CA SER A 11 -2.90 -8.55 -9.14
C SER A 11 -4.14 -7.78 -9.57
N VAL A 12 -3.94 -6.85 -10.50
CA VAL A 12 -4.99 -6.33 -11.39
C VAL A 12 -4.72 -6.92 -12.78
N GLN A 13 -5.78 -7.28 -13.49
CA GLN A 13 -5.67 -7.88 -14.82
C GLN A 13 -5.35 -6.77 -15.84
N SER A 14 -4.28 -6.92 -16.64
CA SER A 14 -3.83 -5.86 -17.55
C SER A 14 -4.78 -5.63 -18.73
N ALA A 15 -4.75 -4.42 -19.30
CA ALA A 15 -5.60 -3.99 -20.41
C ALA A 15 -5.24 -4.57 -21.80
N GLY A 16 -4.14 -5.31 -21.92
CA GLY A 16 -3.73 -5.96 -23.18
C GLY A 16 -2.24 -5.79 -23.53
N PRO A 17 -1.78 -6.40 -24.63
CA PRO A 17 -0.39 -6.28 -25.07
C PRO A 17 -0.07 -4.86 -25.55
N ASN A 18 1.05 -4.30 -25.10
CA ASN A 18 1.64 -2.98 -25.41
C ASN A 18 1.24 -1.77 -24.55
N GLU A 19 0.60 -1.94 -23.39
CA GLU A 19 0.47 -0.84 -22.41
C GLU A 19 1.64 -0.85 -21.41
N VAL A 20 2.21 0.34 -21.11
CA VAL A 20 3.05 0.51 -19.91
C VAL A 20 2.12 0.38 -18.72
N GLN A 21 2.22 -0.73 -17.98
CA GLN A 21 1.32 -0.96 -16.85
C GLN A 21 1.71 -0.04 -15.68
N GLY A 22 1.03 1.11 -15.61
CA GLY A 22 1.17 2.06 -14.52
C GLY A 22 0.37 1.58 -13.32
N LEU A 23 1.02 0.89 -12.38
CA LEU A 23 0.38 0.50 -11.12
C LEU A 23 0.59 1.58 -10.07
N LYS A 24 -0.42 1.86 -9.25
CA LYS A 24 -0.34 2.76 -8.11
C LYS A 24 -0.98 2.14 -6.87
N TYR A 25 -0.19 1.92 -5.84
CA TYR A 25 -0.74 1.61 -4.52
C TYR A 25 -1.27 2.89 -3.87
N VAL A 26 -2.49 2.81 -3.33
CA VAL A 26 -3.16 3.91 -2.64
C VAL A 26 -3.49 3.46 -1.22
N ILE A 27 -3.00 4.19 -0.22
CA ILE A 27 -3.43 4.02 1.17
C ILE A 27 -4.69 4.88 1.36
N VAL A 28 -5.84 4.22 1.51
CA VAL A 28 -7.15 4.87 1.67
C VAL A 28 -7.49 5.17 3.13
N ASN A 29 -6.92 4.44 4.09
CA ASN A 29 -7.09 4.73 5.51
C ASN A 29 -5.88 4.32 6.34
N ASN A 30 -5.67 4.98 7.47
CA ASN A 30 -4.73 4.61 8.52
C ASN A 30 -5.40 4.86 9.87
N THR A 31 -5.64 3.81 10.66
CA THR A 31 -6.34 3.94 11.95
C THR A 31 -5.52 4.65 13.03
N ASN A 32 -4.21 4.80 12.85
CA ASN A 32 -3.32 5.41 13.83
C ASN A 32 -2.15 6.18 13.16
N PRO A 33 -2.42 7.33 12.51
CA PRO A 33 -1.37 8.13 11.89
C PRO A 33 -0.37 8.70 12.90
N GLY A 34 -0.79 8.91 14.16
CA GLY A 34 0.06 9.44 15.23
C GLY A 34 1.23 8.55 15.63
N LEU A 35 1.23 7.27 15.21
CA LEU A 35 2.32 6.32 15.42
C LEU A 35 3.56 6.63 14.56
N PHE A 36 3.41 7.46 13.52
CA PHE A 36 4.45 7.68 12.51
C PHE A 36 4.97 9.13 12.51
N ALA A 37 6.29 9.29 12.42
CA ALA A 37 6.95 10.56 12.09
C ALA A 37 7.02 10.80 10.57
N THR A 38 6.95 9.73 9.78
CA THR A 38 6.76 9.79 8.33
C THR A 38 5.68 8.79 7.97
N GLN A 39 4.60 9.28 7.38
CA GLN A 39 3.44 8.46 7.04
C GLN A 39 3.84 7.29 6.13
N PRO A 40 3.16 6.13 6.25
CA PRO A 40 3.43 5.01 5.37
C PRO A 40 3.21 5.35 3.89
N ALA A 41 4.09 4.83 3.04
CA ALA A 41 4.00 4.94 1.58
C ALA A 41 4.44 3.61 0.95
N ILE A 42 3.77 3.19 -0.13
CA ILE A 42 4.06 1.95 -0.84
C ILE A 42 4.67 2.28 -2.20
N ASN A 43 5.84 1.71 -2.49
CA ASN A 43 6.46 1.83 -3.80
C ASN A 43 5.62 1.10 -4.86
N ALA A 44 5.24 1.82 -5.91
CA ALA A 44 4.43 1.31 -7.02
C ALA A 44 5.02 0.07 -7.73
N LEU A 45 6.34 0.02 -7.88
CA LEU A 45 7.03 -1.00 -8.67
C LEU A 45 7.45 -2.20 -7.82
N THR A 46 7.91 -1.96 -6.60
CA THR A 46 8.45 -3.02 -5.73
C THR A 46 7.47 -3.51 -4.68
N GLY A 47 6.36 -2.79 -4.45
CA GLY A 47 5.43 -3.07 -3.36
C GLY A 47 5.99 -2.78 -1.96
N ASN A 48 7.20 -2.21 -1.86
CA ASN A 48 7.85 -1.96 -0.59
C ASN A 48 7.11 -0.86 0.20
N LEU A 49 6.69 -1.20 1.42
CA LEU A 49 6.17 -0.25 2.39
C LEU A 49 7.31 0.45 3.12
N THR A 50 7.27 1.78 3.14
CA THR A 50 8.22 2.63 3.86
C THR A 50 7.47 3.53 4.83
N PHE A 51 8.00 3.67 6.04
CA PHE A 51 7.46 4.55 7.08
C PHE A 51 8.56 4.85 8.11
N LYS A 52 8.36 5.89 8.92
CA LYS A 52 9.19 6.15 10.09
C LYS A 52 8.30 6.17 11.31
N VAL A 53 8.53 5.24 12.25
CA VAL A 53 7.84 5.25 13.55
C VAL A 53 8.25 6.51 14.31
N LYS A 54 7.33 7.09 15.07
CA LYS A 54 7.63 8.18 15.98
C LYS A 54 8.73 7.73 16.97
N GLY A 55 9.71 8.58 17.22
CA GLY A 55 10.79 8.24 18.15
C GLY A 55 10.30 8.07 19.60
N GLY A 56 11.15 7.47 20.45
CA GLY A 56 10.85 7.19 21.85
C GLY A 56 10.17 5.83 22.06
N THR A 57 9.62 5.63 23.25
CA THR A 57 8.95 4.39 23.67
C THR A 57 7.49 4.38 23.23
N VAL A 58 7.23 4.59 21.93
CA VAL A 58 5.87 4.48 21.40
C VAL A 58 5.56 3.01 21.11
N THR A 59 4.41 2.56 21.57
CA THR A 59 3.85 1.26 21.24
C THR A 59 2.45 1.46 20.68
N GLY A 60 2.01 0.53 19.85
CA GLY A 60 0.67 0.59 19.29
C GLY A 60 0.51 -0.19 18.00
N GLU A 61 -0.72 -0.17 17.52
CA GLU A 61 -1.12 -0.79 16.28
C GLU A 61 -1.67 0.27 15.32
N ALA A 62 -1.37 0.12 14.03
CA ALA A 62 -1.97 0.87 12.94
C ALA A 62 -2.46 -0.13 11.88
N VAL A 63 -3.74 -0.04 11.51
CA VAL A 63 -4.32 -0.79 10.40
C VAL A 63 -4.41 0.15 9.21
N LEU A 64 -3.68 -0.18 8.16
CA LEU A 64 -3.72 0.51 6.87
C LEU A 64 -4.75 -0.20 5.99
N THR A 65 -5.63 0.58 5.36
CA THR A 65 -6.47 0.09 4.26
C THR A 65 -5.84 0.56 2.95
N ILE A 66 -5.57 -0.36 2.04
CA ILE A 66 -4.86 -0.10 0.78
C ILE A 66 -5.65 -0.64 -0.41
N LYS A 67 -5.45 -0.05 -1.58
CA LYS A 67 -5.91 -0.60 -2.87
C LYS A 67 -4.87 -0.38 -3.96
N LEU A 68 -4.94 -1.16 -5.02
CA LEU A 68 -4.14 -0.98 -6.22
C LEU A 68 -5.00 -0.32 -7.30
N THR A 69 -4.45 0.70 -7.95
CA THR A 69 -5.05 1.33 -9.12
C THR A 69 -4.20 1.02 -10.34
N ASP A 70 -4.81 0.49 -11.40
CA ASP A 70 -4.23 0.45 -12.74
C ASP A 70 -4.49 1.79 -13.42
N LEU A 71 -3.46 2.37 -14.02
CA LEU A 71 -3.52 3.59 -14.82
C LEU A 71 -3.74 3.28 -16.32
N GLY A 72 -3.77 2.00 -16.70
CA GLY A 72 -4.28 1.54 -18.00
C GLY A 72 -5.76 1.91 -18.16
N GLY A 73 -6.18 2.17 -19.40
CA GLY A 73 -7.53 2.65 -19.69
C GLY A 73 -8.64 1.66 -19.29
N THR A 74 -9.86 2.15 -19.07
CA THR A 74 -11.05 1.33 -18.76
C THR A 74 -11.69 0.70 -20.00
N LEU A 75 -11.03 0.73 -21.17
CA LEU A 75 -11.61 0.28 -22.44
C LEU A 75 -11.95 -1.22 -22.35
N ASN A 76 -13.04 -1.64 -23.02
CA ASN A 76 -13.53 -3.04 -23.01
C ASN A 76 -13.93 -3.60 -21.64
N GLY A 77 -14.30 -2.76 -20.68
CA GLY A 77 -14.74 -3.20 -19.35
C GLY A 77 -13.59 -3.41 -18.36
N GLY A 78 -12.43 -2.82 -18.62
CA GLY A 78 -11.30 -2.80 -17.70
C GLY A 78 -11.67 -2.20 -16.34
N VAL A 79 -11.26 -2.88 -15.26
CA VAL A 79 -11.46 -2.43 -13.88
C VAL A 79 -10.14 -1.82 -13.39
N ASN A 80 -10.15 -0.52 -13.15
CA ASN A 80 -8.94 0.22 -12.79
C ASN A 80 -8.60 0.16 -11.31
N GLU A 81 -9.45 -0.45 -10.47
CA GLU A 81 -9.22 -0.52 -9.02
C GLU A 81 -9.40 -1.93 -8.47
N SER A 82 -8.46 -2.38 -7.65
CA SER A 82 -8.62 -3.60 -6.87
C SER A 82 -9.61 -3.39 -5.71
N PRO A 83 -10.21 -4.47 -5.19
CA PRO A 83 -10.77 -4.44 -3.84
C PRO A 83 -9.74 -3.95 -2.81
N THR A 84 -10.21 -3.35 -1.72
CA THR A 84 -9.34 -2.90 -0.63
C THR A 84 -8.80 -4.07 0.17
N GLN A 85 -7.56 -3.96 0.62
CA GLN A 85 -6.91 -4.89 1.54
C GLN A 85 -6.49 -4.17 2.81
N GLN A 86 -6.26 -4.93 3.88
CA GLN A 86 -5.81 -4.40 5.16
C GLN A 86 -4.40 -4.89 5.50
N LEU A 87 -3.57 -3.98 5.99
CA LEU A 87 -2.24 -4.27 6.51
C LEU A 87 -2.11 -3.76 7.94
N THR A 88 -1.75 -4.64 8.86
CA THR A 88 -1.53 -4.28 10.26
C THR A 88 -0.05 -4.06 10.53
N ILE A 89 0.30 -2.89 11.07
CA ILE A 89 1.62 -2.56 11.59
C ILE A 89 1.53 -2.56 13.12
N ARG A 90 2.38 -3.38 13.76
CA ARG A 90 2.52 -3.43 15.22
C ARG A 90 3.89 -2.89 15.62
N VAL A 91 3.89 -1.95 16.55
CA VAL A 91 5.09 -1.42 17.20
C VAL A 91 5.05 -1.87 18.66
N GLY A 92 5.92 -2.81 19.00
CA GLY A 92 6.14 -3.29 20.36
C GLY A 92 7.46 -2.78 20.92
N SER A 93 7.62 -2.90 22.25
CA SER A 93 8.87 -2.65 22.98
C SER A 93 9.90 -3.74 22.72
#